data_AF-A0A9D7IU26-F1
#
_entry.id   AF-A0A9D7IU26-F1
#
_cell.length_a   1.000
_cell.length_b   1.000
_cell.length_c   1.000
_cell.angle_alpha   90.00
_cell.angle_beta   90.00
_cell.angle_gamma   90.00
#
_symmetry.space_group_name_H-M   'P 1'
#
loop_
_entity.id
_entity.type
_entity.pdbx_description
1 polymer ?
#
loop_
_entity_poly.entity_id
_entity_poly.type
_entity_poly.pdbx_seq_one_letter_code
_entity_poly.pdbx_strand_id
1 'polypeptide(L)'
;MLTPWRTGDLHEPRLYGETNAAHIHQHHADYIRSSAMVSTEISQLPLDAVVAALEIARDAGLTAILDVDIPRSDAVKALGSEADFERALQLADYLKPSKIAVTEITGESDAVAAAGILREKYNSKAVIITDGEIGCAIASDELTGRIPAYALKANDTTGAGDAFLGGLIAGLHYRLNWTDTLKLANACGAACCELIGATPDPAESRKRVFELYDGAPFNCEEFKTSNAGTGGSPYDNAVSFFLTTAIDEMGKLRERIGNEQYFLQAANLIAQVESRGGRVHVTGVGKPEYVSGYISALLSSTGTPAYFLHGTECVHGSAGQVAPGDLVIVISNSGETAEMKSTVTALKRNGAVIIGVSGKPDSWLAQQSDEFLYAGVDCEGSPLNFEPRASILAEIYVLAGLSVVLQARKGVTRADYNAWHPGGSIGKATSELKPLPSKGGS
;
A
#
# COMPACT_ATOMS: atom_id res chain seq x y z
N MET A 1 3.97 15.22 -49.50
CA MET A 1 5.26 14.69 -49.01
C MET A 1 5.23 14.75 -47.50
N LEU A 2 4.86 13.65 -46.86
CA LEU A 2 4.98 13.45 -45.42
C LEU A 2 5.92 12.25 -45.24
N THR A 3 7.06 12.48 -44.60
CA THR A 3 8.06 11.44 -44.30
C THR A 3 7.51 10.47 -43.26
N PRO A 4 7.67 9.14 -43.43
CA PRO A 4 7.28 8.16 -42.43
C PRO A 4 8.30 8.12 -41.29
N TRP A 5 7.78 7.95 -40.06
CA TRP A 5 8.56 7.77 -38.84
C TRP A 5 9.45 6.53 -38.96
N ARG A 6 10.75 6.70 -38.66
CA ARG A 6 11.71 5.61 -38.57
C ARG A 6 11.33 4.71 -37.39
N THR A 7 11.06 3.44 -37.70
CA THR A 7 11.05 2.33 -36.75
C THR A 7 12.48 2.12 -36.24
N GLY A 8 12.75 2.54 -35.01
CA GLY A 8 13.89 2.04 -34.24
C GLY A 8 13.48 0.73 -33.59
N ASP A 9 14.35 -0.27 -33.69
CA ASP A 9 14.18 -1.61 -33.15
C ASP A 9 13.75 -1.60 -31.68
N LEU A 10 12.56 -2.11 -31.41
CA LEU A 10 12.12 -2.55 -30.09
C LEU A 10 11.77 -4.04 -30.17
N HIS A 11 12.80 -4.86 -30.13
CA HIS A 11 12.66 -6.22 -29.62
C HIS A 11 12.53 -6.13 -28.09
N GLU A 12 11.31 -6.24 -27.55
CA GLU A 12 11.00 -6.98 -26.32
C GLU A 12 9.51 -6.81 -25.95
N PRO A 13 8.76 -7.91 -25.75
CA PRO A 13 7.48 -7.86 -25.07
C PRO A 13 7.71 -8.04 -23.56
N ARG A 14 7.82 -6.96 -22.77
CA ARG A 14 7.68 -7.05 -21.31
C ARG A 14 6.29 -6.59 -20.92
N LEU A 15 5.40 -7.57 -20.77
CA LEU A 15 4.01 -7.43 -20.38
C LEU A 15 3.83 -7.61 -18.85
N TYR A 16 4.79 -7.20 -18.01
CA TYR A 16 4.61 -7.13 -16.56
C TYR A 16 5.40 -5.93 -16.01
N GLY A 17 4.72 -5.02 -15.32
CA GLY A 17 5.34 -3.82 -14.74
C GLY A 17 6.32 -4.18 -13.62
N GLU A 18 7.56 -3.71 -13.75
CA GLU A 18 8.55 -3.38 -12.71
C GLU A 18 8.96 -4.42 -11.63
N THR A 19 8.25 -5.54 -11.47
CA THR A 19 8.51 -6.51 -10.40
C THR A 19 9.57 -7.53 -10.81
N ASN A 20 10.76 -7.42 -10.23
CA ASN A 20 11.90 -8.32 -10.40
C ASN A 20 12.55 -8.60 -9.04
N ALA A 21 13.63 -9.39 -9.00
CA ALA A 21 14.33 -9.71 -7.76
C ALA A 21 14.75 -8.45 -6.95
N ALA A 22 15.29 -7.42 -7.62
CA ALA A 22 15.72 -6.19 -6.96
C ALA A 22 14.54 -5.42 -6.34
N HIS A 23 13.40 -5.37 -7.05
CA HIS A 23 12.17 -4.75 -6.55
C HIS A 23 11.67 -5.46 -5.27
N ILE A 24 11.68 -6.80 -5.25
CA ILE A 24 11.34 -7.59 -4.05
C ILE A 24 12.26 -7.25 -2.88
N HIS A 25 13.57 -7.24 -3.10
CA HIS A 25 14.53 -6.91 -2.05
C HIS A 25 14.40 -5.48 -1.53
N GLN A 26 14.13 -4.51 -2.41
CA GLN A 26 14.08 -3.09 -2.05
C GLN A 26 12.78 -2.70 -1.35
N HIS A 27 11.65 -3.27 -1.75
CA HIS A 27 10.33 -2.79 -1.33
C HIS A 27 9.53 -3.78 -0.49
N HIS A 28 9.83 -5.08 -0.56
CA HIS A 28 9.02 -6.13 0.06
C HIS A 28 9.75 -6.97 1.11
N ALA A 29 11.09 -6.89 1.18
CA ALA A 29 11.87 -7.75 2.05
C ALA A 29 11.49 -7.66 3.54
N ASP A 30 11.30 -6.45 4.06
CA ASP A 30 10.94 -6.29 5.49
C ASP A 30 9.53 -6.79 5.78
N TYR A 31 8.60 -6.63 4.84
CA TYR A 31 7.25 -7.19 4.96
C TYR A 31 7.28 -8.72 4.97
N ILE A 32 8.04 -9.33 4.05
CA ILE A 32 8.23 -10.78 3.99
C ILE A 32 8.83 -11.26 5.33
N ARG A 33 9.90 -10.62 5.82
CA ARG A 33 10.53 -10.98 7.11
C ARG A 33 9.61 -10.87 8.33
N SER A 34 8.61 -9.99 8.28
CA SER A 34 7.63 -9.81 9.35
C SER A 34 6.46 -10.80 9.30
N SER A 35 6.36 -11.61 8.24
CA SER A 35 5.26 -12.54 8.02
C SER A 35 5.40 -13.82 8.85
N ALA A 36 4.29 -14.50 9.14
CA ALA A 36 4.33 -15.82 9.78
C ALA A 36 4.63 -16.95 8.78
N MET A 37 4.14 -16.79 7.55
CA MET A 37 4.29 -17.70 6.42
C MET A 37 4.30 -16.88 5.14
N VAL A 38 4.94 -17.40 4.10
CA VAL A 38 5.04 -16.74 2.79
C VAL A 38 4.51 -17.70 1.73
N SER A 39 3.60 -17.24 0.88
CA SER A 39 3.17 -17.96 -0.30
C SER A 39 3.42 -17.13 -1.57
N THR A 40 3.80 -17.80 -2.64
CA THR A 40 3.95 -17.21 -3.98
C THR A 40 3.58 -18.25 -5.04
N GLU A 41 3.47 -17.84 -6.30
CA GLU A 41 2.98 -18.67 -7.40
C GLU A 41 3.82 -18.52 -8.67
N ILE A 42 3.75 -19.52 -9.55
CA ILE A 42 4.40 -19.51 -10.86
C ILE A 42 3.38 -19.28 -11.97
N SER A 43 2.86 -18.05 -12.06
CA SER A 43 2.03 -17.60 -13.20
C SER A 43 1.88 -16.09 -13.28
N GLN A 44 2.00 -15.41 -12.14
CA GLN A 44 1.77 -13.97 -12.03
C GLN A 44 3.06 -13.13 -11.90
N LEU A 45 4.17 -13.74 -11.47
CA LEU A 45 5.43 -13.05 -11.22
C LEU A 45 6.55 -13.60 -12.12
N PRO A 46 7.51 -12.75 -12.54
CA PRO A 46 8.78 -13.23 -13.05
C PRO A 46 9.48 -14.18 -12.06
N LEU A 47 10.12 -15.23 -12.58
CA LEU A 47 10.71 -16.29 -11.76
C LEU A 47 11.82 -15.78 -10.84
N ASP A 48 12.56 -14.75 -11.23
CA ASP A 48 13.59 -14.12 -10.39
C ASP A 48 12.98 -13.42 -9.16
N ALA A 49 11.80 -12.80 -9.31
CA ALA A 49 11.04 -12.22 -8.21
C ALA A 49 10.49 -13.31 -7.26
N VAL A 50 9.97 -14.42 -7.81
CA VAL A 50 9.54 -15.60 -7.04
C VAL A 50 10.71 -16.14 -6.20
N VAL A 51 11.86 -16.35 -6.83
CA VAL A 51 13.09 -16.81 -6.14
C VAL A 51 13.47 -15.84 -5.03
N ALA A 52 13.54 -14.53 -5.29
CA ALA A 52 13.90 -13.53 -4.29
C ALA A 52 12.97 -13.57 -3.06
N ALA A 53 11.66 -13.69 -3.27
CA ALA A 53 10.69 -13.78 -2.17
C ALA A 53 10.90 -15.04 -1.32
N LEU A 54 11.15 -16.18 -1.96
CA LEU A 54 11.41 -17.45 -1.28
C LEU A 54 12.78 -17.47 -0.57
N GLU A 55 13.81 -16.82 -1.12
CA GLU A 55 15.11 -16.68 -0.46
C GLU A 55 15.00 -15.85 0.82
N ILE A 56 14.29 -14.72 0.78
CA ILE A 56 14.05 -13.89 1.97
C ILE A 56 13.27 -14.68 3.03
N ALA A 57 12.25 -15.45 2.62
CA ALA A 57 11.49 -16.29 3.54
C ALA A 57 12.39 -17.34 4.21
N ARG A 58 13.22 -18.03 3.42
CA ARG A 58 14.15 -19.05 3.91
C ARG A 58 15.20 -18.48 4.86
N ASP A 59 15.80 -17.35 4.51
CA ASP A 59 16.79 -16.65 5.35
C ASP A 59 16.19 -16.19 6.68
N ALA A 60 14.91 -15.81 6.68
CA ALA A 60 14.17 -15.46 7.88
C ALA A 60 13.62 -16.67 8.66
N GLY A 61 13.83 -17.90 8.18
CA GLY A 61 13.33 -19.13 8.80
C GLY A 61 11.80 -19.27 8.74
N LEU A 62 11.15 -18.61 7.78
CA LEU A 62 9.71 -18.64 7.58
C LEU A 62 9.29 -19.85 6.74
N THR A 63 8.08 -20.34 6.98
CA THR A 63 7.47 -21.35 6.13
C THR A 63 7.16 -20.77 4.75
N ALA A 64 7.72 -21.37 3.71
CA ALA A 64 7.53 -20.97 2.32
C ALA A 64 6.67 -21.97 1.54
N ILE A 65 5.60 -21.48 0.90
CA ILE A 65 4.69 -22.27 0.07
C ILE A 65 4.77 -21.76 -1.36
N LEU A 66 4.95 -22.67 -2.32
CA LEU A 66 5.00 -22.32 -3.73
C LEU A 66 3.87 -23.03 -4.49
N ASP A 67 3.01 -22.22 -5.10
CA ASP A 67 2.03 -22.68 -6.07
C ASP A 67 2.68 -22.83 -7.46
N VAL A 68 2.48 -23.98 -8.08
CA VAL A 68 2.98 -24.28 -9.43
C VAL A 68 1.77 -24.65 -10.29
N ASP A 69 1.03 -23.63 -10.69
CA ASP A 69 -0.26 -23.73 -11.34
C ASP A 69 -0.16 -23.98 -12.85
N ILE A 70 0.89 -23.47 -13.51
CA ILE A 70 1.12 -23.66 -14.95
C ILE A 70 2.23 -24.69 -15.26
N PRO A 71 2.24 -25.26 -16.49
CA PRO A 71 3.30 -26.15 -16.95
C PRO A 71 4.70 -25.49 -16.89
N ARG A 72 5.73 -26.30 -16.60
CA ARG A 72 7.13 -25.86 -16.56
C ARG A 72 7.56 -25.18 -17.86
N SER A 73 7.18 -25.74 -19.01
CA SER A 73 7.56 -25.16 -20.31
C SER A 73 6.96 -23.78 -20.52
N ASP A 74 5.73 -23.55 -20.06
CA ASP A 74 5.07 -22.25 -20.12
C ASP A 74 5.72 -21.25 -19.15
N ALA A 75 5.99 -21.67 -17.91
CA ALA A 75 6.66 -20.85 -16.91
C ALA A 75 8.04 -20.38 -17.37
N VAL A 76 8.89 -21.31 -17.83
CA VAL A 76 10.24 -20.97 -18.29
C VAL A 76 10.20 -20.08 -19.53
N LYS A 77 9.26 -20.33 -20.45
CA LYS A 77 9.16 -19.52 -21.67
C LYS A 77 8.67 -18.09 -21.39
N ALA A 78 7.74 -17.92 -20.46
CA ALA A 78 7.05 -16.65 -20.25
C ALA A 78 7.63 -15.82 -19.10
N LEU A 79 8.18 -16.45 -18.06
CA LEU A 79 8.42 -15.80 -16.76
C LEU A 79 9.90 -15.77 -16.35
N GLY A 80 10.81 -16.50 -17.00
CA GLY A 80 12.22 -16.43 -16.64
C GLY A 80 13.08 -17.55 -17.22
N SER A 81 13.87 -18.20 -16.38
CA SER A 81 14.80 -19.24 -16.81
C SER A 81 14.53 -20.59 -16.14
N GLU A 82 15.02 -21.65 -16.76
CA GLU A 82 15.03 -23.00 -16.20
C GLU A 82 15.72 -23.05 -14.83
N ALA A 83 16.80 -22.28 -14.67
CA ALA A 83 17.54 -22.21 -13.42
C ALA A 83 16.71 -21.59 -12.30
N ASP A 84 15.97 -20.52 -12.59
CA ASP A 84 15.11 -19.85 -11.61
C ASP A 84 13.90 -20.72 -11.23
N PHE A 85 13.33 -21.44 -12.21
CA PHE A 85 12.24 -22.38 -11.97
C PHE A 85 12.67 -23.51 -11.01
N GLU A 86 13.78 -24.17 -11.31
CA GLU A 86 14.35 -25.23 -10.45
C GLU A 86 14.75 -24.67 -9.07
N ARG A 87 15.28 -23.44 -9.02
CA ARG A 87 15.64 -22.77 -7.77
C ARG A 87 14.43 -22.48 -6.90
N ALA A 88 13.32 -22.02 -7.47
CA ALA A 88 12.08 -21.78 -6.73
C ALA A 88 11.57 -23.06 -6.07
N LEU A 89 11.56 -24.18 -6.80
CA LEU A 89 11.14 -25.49 -6.26
C LEU A 89 12.02 -25.96 -5.09
N GLN A 90 13.34 -25.72 -5.15
CA GLN A 90 14.29 -26.06 -4.08
C GLN A 90 14.14 -25.21 -2.82
N LEU A 91 13.56 -24.01 -2.95
CA LEU A 91 13.45 -23.06 -1.84
C LEU A 91 12.19 -23.27 -1.00
N ALA A 92 11.13 -23.81 -1.59
CA ALA A 92 9.84 -23.97 -0.92
C ALA A 92 9.82 -25.16 0.06
N ASP A 93 9.24 -24.94 1.23
CA ASP A 93 8.94 -26.01 2.19
C ASP A 93 7.78 -26.89 1.70
N TYR A 94 6.77 -26.25 1.11
CA TYR A 94 5.57 -26.91 0.61
C TYR A 94 5.35 -26.54 -0.85
N LEU A 95 5.15 -27.56 -1.69
CA LEU A 95 4.84 -27.38 -3.10
C LEU A 95 3.36 -27.71 -3.33
N LYS A 96 2.64 -26.84 -4.04
CA LYS A 96 1.27 -27.08 -4.47
C LYS A 96 1.11 -27.05 -5.99
N PRO A 97 1.63 -28.05 -6.74
CA PRO A 97 1.47 -28.05 -8.18
C PRO A 97 0.07 -28.46 -8.64
N SER A 98 -0.33 -28.01 -9.82
CA SER A 98 -1.43 -28.63 -10.56
C SER A 98 -0.98 -29.99 -11.12
N LYS A 99 -1.92 -30.91 -11.34
CA LYS A 99 -1.60 -32.21 -11.97
C LYS A 99 -0.93 -32.07 -13.34
N ILE A 100 -1.31 -31.06 -14.11
CA ILE A 100 -0.71 -30.83 -15.43
C ILE A 100 0.77 -30.42 -15.24
N ALA A 101 1.04 -29.46 -14.37
CA ALA A 101 2.39 -28.99 -14.11
C ALA A 101 3.31 -30.11 -13.58
N VAL A 102 2.85 -30.88 -12.59
CA VAL A 102 3.69 -31.94 -12.01
C VAL A 102 3.93 -33.11 -12.97
N THR A 103 2.98 -33.42 -13.87
CA THR A 103 3.16 -34.48 -14.86
C THR A 103 4.27 -34.11 -15.84
N GLU A 104 4.38 -32.84 -16.22
CA GLU A 104 5.48 -32.38 -17.07
C GLU A 104 6.84 -32.41 -16.34
N ILE A 105 6.87 -32.07 -15.05
CA ILE A 105 8.11 -32.04 -14.26
C ILE A 105 8.64 -33.46 -13.99
N THR A 106 7.74 -34.41 -13.73
CA THR A 106 8.10 -35.76 -13.25
C THR A 106 7.98 -36.85 -14.31
N GLY A 107 7.15 -36.65 -15.33
CA GLY A 107 6.73 -37.69 -16.27
C GLY A 107 5.73 -38.70 -15.70
N GLU A 108 5.29 -38.53 -14.44
CA GLU A 108 4.35 -39.43 -13.76
C GLU A 108 2.92 -38.88 -13.81
N SER A 109 1.97 -39.75 -14.16
CA SER A 109 0.55 -39.42 -14.32
C SER A 109 -0.29 -39.67 -13.07
N ASP A 110 0.13 -40.58 -12.19
CA ASP A 110 -0.50 -40.75 -10.89
C ASP A 110 -0.04 -39.66 -9.91
N ALA A 111 -0.98 -38.86 -9.45
CA ALA A 111 -0.71 -37.71 -8.60
C ALA A 111 -0.05 -38.08 -7.24
N VAL A 112 -0.29 -39.27 -6.69
CA VAL A 112 0.35 -39.67 -5.42
C VAL A 112 1.81 -40.03 -5.67
N ALA A 113 2.08 -40.82 -6.70
CA ALA A 113 3.44 -41.16 -7.11
C ALA A 113 4.24 -39.90 -7.50
N ALA A 114 3.64 -39.01 -8.29
CA ALA A 114 4.25 -37.74 -8.69
C ALA A 114 4.58 -36.85 -7.47
N ALA A 115 3.70 -36.80 -6.46
CA ALA A 115 3.95 -36.06 -5.23
C ALA A 115 5.17 -36.61 -4.48
N GLY A 116 5.30 -37.94 -4.39
CA GLY A 116 6.44 -38.61 -3.79
C GLY A 116 7.76 -38.29 -4.50
N ILE A 117 7.78 -38.39 -5.83
CA ILE A 117 8.96 -38.06 -6.66
C ILE A 117 9.41 -36.62 -6.43
N LEU A 118 8.46 -35.68 -6.48
CA LEU A 118 8.77 -34.26 -6.35
C LEU A 118 9.28 -33.93 -4.94
N ARG A 119 8.66 -34.52 -3.91
CA ARG A 119 9.05 -34.35 -2.51
C ARG A 119 10.48 -34.82 -2.29
N GLU A 120 10.83 -35.99 -2.79
CA GLU A 120 12.18 -36.56 -2.66
C GLU A 120 13.20 -35.72 -3.46
N LYS A 121 12.87 -35.33 -4.69
CA LYS A 121 13.77 -34.55 -5.56
C LYS A 121 14.16 -33.20 -4.95
N TYR A 122 13.21 -32.49 -4.33
CA TYR A 122 13.43 -31.14 -3.79
C TYR A 122 13.57 -31.09 -2.27
N ASN A 123 13.48 -32.24 -1.59
CA ASN A 123 13.49 -32.34 -0.13
C ASN A 123 12.44 -31.42 0.54
N SER A 124 11.27 -31.31 -0.08
CA SER A 124 10.15 -30.52 0.45
C SER A 124 9.49 -31.23 1.63
N LYS A 125 8.97 -30.47 2.60
CA LYS A 125 8.24 -31.02 3.75
C LYS A 125 6.97 -31.74 3.32
N ALA A 126 6.23 -31.17 2.37
CA ALA A 126 5.14 -31.87 1.69
C ALA A 126 4.92 -31.36 0.26
N VAL A 127 4.35 -32.23 -0.58
CA VAL A 127 3.89 -31.89 -1.93
C VAL A 127 2.40 -32.22 -2.03
N ILE A 128 1.59 -31.26 -2.44
CA ILE A 128 0.13 -31.33 -2.51
C ILE A 128 -0.33 -31.05 -3.94
N ILE A 129 -0.87 -32.05 -4.62
CA ILE A 129 -1.25 -31.94 -6.04
C ILE A 129 -2.75 -31.78 -6.16
N THR A 130 -3.22 -30.73 -6.82
CA THR A 130 -4.65 -30.57 -7.17
C THR A 130 -5.01 -31.41 -8.40
N ASP A 131 -6.08 -32.20 -8.29
CA ASP A 131 -6.55 -33.16 -9.31
C ASP A 131 -8.05 -32.97 -9.61
N GLY A 132 -8.48 -31.71 -9.68
CA GLY A 132 -9.84 -31.31 -10.06
C GLY A 132 -10.94 -32.00 -9.23
N GLU A 133 -11.90 -32.61 -9.92
CA GLU A 133 -13.05 -33.33 -9.34
C GLU A 133 -12.67 -34.56 -8.51
N ILE A 134 -11.43 -35.06 -8.63
CA ILE A 134 -10.93 -36.17 -7.81
C ILE A 134 -10.52 -35.66 -6.42
N GLY A 135 -10.17 -34.39 -6.28
CA GLY A 135 -9.67 -33.77 -5.04
C GLY A 135 -8.19 -33.46 -5.12
N CYS A 136 -7.42 -33.91 -4.13
CA CYS A 136 -5.98 -33.70 -4.09
C CYS A 136 -5.20 -34.94 -3.66
N ALA A 137 -3.94 -35.01 -4.08
CA ALA A 137 -2.97 -35.98 -3.61
C ALA A 137 -1.94 -35.30 -2.71
N ILE A 138 -1.38 -36.04 -1.76
CA ILE A 138 -0.32 -35.56 -0.87
C ILE A 138 0.78 -36.60 -0.72
N ALA A 139 2.01 -36.11 -0.61
CA ALA A 139 3.13 -36.82 -0.01
C ALA A 139 3.77 -35.93 1.07
N SER A 140 3.82 -36.43 2.31
CA SER A 140 4.54 -35.86 3.45
C SER A 140 5.13 -36.99 4.31
N ASP A 141 5.81 -36.67 5.42
CA ASP A 141 6.24 -37.71 6.37
C ASP A 141 5.08 -38.36 7.14
N GLU A 142 3.94 -37.66 7.25
CA GLU A 142 2.81 -38.08 8.07
C GLU A 142 1.66 -38.67 7.25
N LEU A 143 1.51 -38.24 5.99
CA LEU A 143 0.42 -38.66 5.12
C LEU A 143 0.88 -38.76 3.66
N THR A 144 0.63 -39.93 3.07
CA THR A 144 0.74 -40.14 1.62
C THR A 144 -0.56 -40.76 1.11
N GLY A 145 -1.18 -40.16 0.11
CA GLY A 145 -2.45 -40.65 -0.43
C GLY A 145 -3.30 -39.56 -1.07
N ARG A 146 -4.61 -39.80 -1.13
CA ARG A 146 -5.59 -38.89 -1.74
C ARG A 146 -6.64 -38.46 -0.73
N ILE A 147 -7.07 -37.20 -0.85
CA ILE A 147 -8.23 -36.65 -0.15
C ILE A 147 -9.28 -36.26 -1.20
N PRO A 148 -10.48 -36.86 -1.17
CA PRO A 148 -11.49 -36.65 -2.21
C PRO A 148 -12.04 -35.23 -2.20
N ALA A 149 -12.43 -34.74 -3.38
CA ALA A 149 -13.21 -33.51 -3.50
C ALA A 149 -14.64 -33.70 -2.97
N TYR A 150 -15.33 -32.59 -2.71
CA TYR A 150 -16.76 -32.61 -2.39
C TYR A 150 -17.58 -32.67 -3.69
N ALA A 151 -18.54 -33.58 -3.73
CA ALA A 151 -19.43 -33.74 -4.88
C ALA A 151 -20.45 -32.60 -4.94
N LEU A 152 -20.28 -31.70 -5.92
CA LEU A 152 -21.20 -30.59 -6.18
C LEU A 152 -21.26 -30.24 -7.66
N LYS A 153 -22.21 -29.39 -8.04
CA LYS A 153 -22.35 -28.90 -9.42
C LYS A 153 -21.43 -27.70 -9.62
N ALA A 154 -20.32 -27.91 -10.32
CA ALA A 154 -19.45 -26.82 -10.75
C ALA A 154 -20.13 -25.95 -11.83
N ASN A 155 -20.16 -24.64 -11.60
CA ASN A 155 -20.64 -23.62 -12.54
C ASN A 155 -19.46 -22.94 -13.26
N ASP A 156 -18.37 -22.67 -12.56
CA ASP A 156 -17.11 -22.11 -13.06
C ASP A 156 -15.95 -22.77 -12.30
N THR A 157 -14.74 -22.80 -12.84
CA THR A 157 -13.54 -23.32 -12.15
C THR A 157 -12.46 -22.26 -11.94
N THR A 158 -12.71 -21.05 -12.44
CA THR A 158 -11.82 -19.90 -12.30
C THR A 158 -11.58 -19.60 -10.81
N GLY A 159 -10.31 -19.56 -10.40
CA GLY A 159 -9.92 -19.29 -9.00
C GLY A 159 -9.99 -20.49 -8.04
N ALA A 160 -10.42 -21.68 -8.50
CA ALA A 160 -10.51 -22.85 -7.62
C ALA A 160 -9.16 -23.30 -7.06
N GLY A 161 -8.08 -23.16 -7.84
CA GLY A 161 -6.70 -23.41 -7.40
C GLY A 161 -6.25 -22.46 -6.30
N ASP A 162 -6.54 -21.16 -6.46
CA ASP A 162 -6.21 -20.10 -5.49
C ASP A 162 -7.02 -20.28 -4.20
N ALA A 163 -8.31 -20.60 -4.32
CA ALA A 163 -9.16 -20.91 -3.18
C ALA A 163 -8.65 -22.14 -2.43
N PHE A 164 -8.23 -23.19 -3.14
CA PHE A 164 -7.60 -24.36 -2.54
C PHE A 164 -6.31 -23.97 -1.81
N LEU A 165 -5.44 -23.16 -2.42
CA LEU A 165 -4.20 -22.66 -1.79
C LEU A 165 -4.51 -21.92 -0.49
N GLY A 166 -5.52 -21.05 -0.50
CA GLY A 166 -5.98 -20.33 0.69
C GLY A 166 -6.45 -21.28 1.80
N GLY A 167 -7.19 -22.34 1.46
CA GLY A 167 -7.60 -23.37 2.42
C GLY A 167 -6.43 -24.20 2.97
N LEU A 168 -5.43 -24.51 2.12
CA LEU A 168 -4.18 -25.16 2.54
C LEU A 168 -3.41 -24.29 3.55
N ILE A 169 -3.21 -23.01 3.22
CA ILE A 169 -2.54 -22.04 4.10
C ILE A 169 -3.30 -21.91 5.43
N ALA A 170 -4.64 -21.84 5.39
CA ALA A 170 -5.47 -21.78 6.58
C ALA A 170 -5.32 -23.04 7.45
N GLY A 171 -5.35 -24.24 6.87
CA GLY A 171 -5.17 -25.48 7.63
C GLY A 171 -3.79 -25.58 8.30
N LEU A 172 -2.73 -25.17 7.58
CA LEU A 172 -1.39 -25.07 8.15
C LEU A 172 -1.31 -24.03 9.27
N HIS A 173 -1.93 -22.86 9.07
CA HIS A 173 -1.98 -21.77 10.06
C HIS A 173 -2.66 -22.23 11.37
N TYR A 174 -3.81 -22.92 11.27
CA TYR A 174 -4.53 -23.48 12.42
C TYR A 174 -3.94 -24.80 12.92
N ARG A 175 -2.82 -25.26 12.35
CA ARG A 175 -2.11 -26.48 12.75
C ARG A 175 -3.00 -27.72 12.73
N LEU A 176 -3.89 -27.81 11.75
CA LEU A 176 -4.68 -29.00 11.52
C LEU A 176 -3.76 -30.14 11.07
N ASN A 177 -4.15 -31.38 11.32
CA ASN A 177 -3.47 -32.51 10.68
C ASN A 177 -3.67 -32.44 9.15
N TRP A 178 -2.88 -33.20 8.40
CA TRP A 178 -2.94 -33.16 6.93
C TRP A 178 -4.30 -33.53 6.34
N THR A 179 -4.99 -34.53 6.91
CA THR A 179 -6.32 -34.93 6.42
C THR A 179 -7.31 -33.78 6.53
N ASP A 180 -7.36 -33.12 7.69
CA ASP A 180 -8.27 -31.99 7.94
C ASP A 180 -7.85 -30.74 7.17
N THR A 181 -6.56 -30.47 7.04
CA THR A 181 -6.02 -29.37 6.19
C THR A 181 -6.48 -29.51 4.74
N LEU A 182 -6.36 -30.71 4.17
CA LEU A 182 -6.71 -30.97 2.78
C LEU A 182 -8.21 -31.07 2.54
N LYS A 183 -8.98 -31.53 3.53
CA LYS A 183 -10.45 -31.41 3.54
C LYS A 183 -10.90 -29.95 3.50
N LEU A 184 -10.22 -29.06 4.24
CA LEU A 184 -10.49 -27.63 4.21
C LEU A 184 -10.10 -27.03 2.85
N ALA A 185 -8.92 -27.36 2.32
CA ALA A 185 -8.48 -26.92 1.00
C ALA A 185 -9.44 -27.35 -0.13
N ASN A 186 -9.87 -28.61 -0.13
CA ASN A 186 -10.89 -29.11 -1.06
C ASN A 186 -12.22 -28.38 -0.89
N ALA A 187 -12.63 -28.03 0.33
CA ALA A 187 -13.89 -27.31 0.58
C ALA A 187 -13.83 -25.88 0.01
N CYS A 188 -12.69 -25.18 0.17
CA CYS A 188 -12.47 -23.87 -0.44
C CYS A 188 -12.51 -23.92 -1.97
N GLY A 189 -11.78 -24.86 -2.58
CA GLY A 189 -11.79 -25.03 -4.04
C GLY A 189 -13.19 -25.38 -4.56
N ALA A 190 -13.89 -26.29 -3.89
CA ALA A 190 -15.24 -26.70 -4.27
C ALA A 190 -16.27 -25.57 -4.15
N ALA A 191 -16.28 -24.83 -3.04
CA ALA A 191 -17.17 -23.68 -2.85
C ALA A 191 -16.95 -22.59 -3.90
N CYS A 192 -15.69 -22.36 -4.30
CA CYS A 192 -15.35 -21.44 -5.38
C CYS A 192 -16.03 -21.86 -6.70
N CYS A 193 -16.06 -23.16 -6.99
CA CYS A 193 -16.61 -23.66 -8.24
C CYS A 193 -18.14 -23.51 -8.38
N GLU A 194 -18.88 -23.26 -7.28
CA GLU A 194 -20.34 -23.07 -7.33
C GLU A 194 -20.74 -21.67 -7.82
N LEU A 195 -19.80 -20.73 -7.87
CA LEU A 195 -20.03 -19.34 -8.27
C LEU A 195 -19.45 -19.07 -9.67
N ILE A 196 -19.89 -18.00 -10.31
CA ILE A 196 -19.33 -17.56 -11.60
C ILE A 196 -18.25 -16.51 -11.31
N GLY A 197 -17.06 -16.69 -11.89
CA GLY A 197 -15.88 -15.86 -11.64
C GLY A 197 -15.23 -16.08 -10.28
N ALA A 198 -14.16 -15.32 -10.01
CA ALA A 198 -13.29 -15.47 -8.84
C ALA A 198 -13.38 -14.28 -7.85
N THR A 199 -14.52 -13.58 -7.80
CA THR A 199 -14.73 -12.43 -6.88
C THR A 199 -15.95 -12.63 -5.97
N PRO A 200 -15.99 -13.68 -5.15
CA PRO A 200 -17.15 -13.95 -4.31
C PRO A 200 -17.18 -13.06 -3.06
N ASP A 201 -18.35 -12.94 -2.43
CA ASP A 201 -18.44 -12.30 -1.11
C ASP A 201 -17.69 -13.15 -0.05
N PRO A 202 -16.76 -12.57 0.71
CA PRO A 202 -15.95 -13.34 1.66
C PRO A 202 -16.76 -13.99 2.80
N ALA A 203 -17.86 -13.38 3.24
CA ALA A 203 -18.68 -13.91 4.33
C ALA A 203 -19.53 -15.10 3.85
N GLU A 204 -20.14 -14.98 2.67
CA GLU A 204 -20.87 -16.06 2.02
C GLU A 204 -19.95 -17.24 1.67
N SER A 205 -18.76 -16.95 1.13
CA SER A 205 -17.74 -17.97 0.81
C SER A 205 -17.33 -18.73 2.07
N ARG A 206 -17.01 -18.01 3.15
CA ARG A 206 -16.63 -18.63 4.43
C ARG A 206 -17.75 -19.53 4.95
N LYS A 207 -18.99 -19.05 4.96
CA LYS A 207 -20.14 -19.85 5.39
C LYS A 207 -20.25 -21.12 4.57
N ARG A 208 -20.14 -21.02 3.24
CA ARG A 208 -20.25 -22.17 2.34
C ARG A 208 -19.14 -23.18 2.54
N VAL A 209 -17.90 -22.73 2.75
CA VAL A 209 -16.77 -23.61 3.07
C VAL A 209 -17.03 -24.41 4.34
N PHE A 210 -17.56 -23.78 5.40
CA PHE A 210 -17.91 -24.49 6.64
C PHE A 210 -19.11 -25.43 6.52
N GLU A 211 -20.02 -25.20 5.57
CA GLU A 211 -21.09 -26.16 5.26
C GLU A 211 -20.56 -27.41 4.55
N LEU A 212 -19.49 -27.27 3.74
CA LEU A 212 -18.85 -28.39 3.05
C LEU A 212 -17.87 -29.14 3.96
N TYR A 213 -17.11 -28.41 4.76
CA TYR A 213 -16.03 -28.96 5.57
C TYR A 213 -16.53 -30.01 6.59
N ASP A 214 -16.03 -31.23 6.45
CA ASP A 214 -16.39 -32.39 7.28
C ASP A 214 -15.21 -32.90 8.14
N GLY A 215 -14.19 -32.05 8.35
CA GLY A 215 -13.03 -32.35 9.18
C GLY A 215 -13.23 -31.99 10.66
N ALA A 216 -12.18 -32.16 11.46
CA ALA A 216 -12.21 -31.82 12.87
C ALA A 216 -12.54 -30.32 13.07
N PRO A 217 -13.42 -29.96 14.02
CA PRO A 217 -13.72 -28.56 14.28
C PRO A 217 -12.44 -27.85 14.71
N PHE A 218 -12.21 -26.67 14.12
CA PHE A 218 -11.11 -25.81 14.49
C PHE A 218 -11.63 -24.41 14.70
N ASN A 219 -11.13 -23.76 15.74
CA ASN A 219 -11.60 -22.46 16.13
C ASN A 219 -10.79 -21.40 15.39
N CYS A 220 -11.45 -20.71 14.47
CA CYS A 220 -10.88 -19.58 13.72
C CYS A 220 -10.45 -18.42 14.63
N GLU A 221 -10.83 -18.42 15.91
CA GLU A 221 -10.41 -17.46 16.93
C GLU A 221 -9.26 -17.97 17.83
N GLU A 222 -8.90 -19.27 17.80
CA GLU A 222 -8.02 -19.91 18.80
C GLU A 222 -6.52 -19.68 18.60
N PHE A 223 -6.11 -19.03 17.50
CA PHE A 223 -4.71 -18.66 17.26
C PHE A 223 -4.54 -17.13 17.20
N LYS A 224 -4.74 -16.48 18.35
CA LYS A 224 -3.94 -15.28 18.65
C LYS A 224 -2.49 -15.76 18.83
N THR A 225 -1.62 -15.33 17.93
CA THR A 225 -0.18 -15.58 17.85
C THR A 225 0.48 -15.76 19.22
N SER A 226 0.85 -16.99 19.58
CA SER A 226 1.72 -17.26 20.72
C SER A 226 3.18 -16.93 20.37
N ASN A 227 3.45 -15.63 20.21
CA ASN A 227 4.71 -14.91 20.51
C ASN A 227 4.65 -13.41 20.10
N ALA A 228 3.46 -12.79 20.16
CA ALA A 228 3.32 -11.36 20.37
C ALA A 228 2.15 -11.17 21.36
N GLY A 229 2.36 -10.42 22.44
CA GLY A 229 1.49 -10.42 23.63
C GLY A 229 0.01 -10.15 23.36
N THR A 230 -0.85 -10.81 24.13
CA THR A 230 -2.26 -10.47 24.47
C THR A 230 -2.99 -9.43 23.59
N GLY A 231 -4.02 -9.81 22.83
CA GLY A 231 -4.98 -8.88 22.19
C GLY A 231 -5.49 -9.46 20.88
N GLY A 232 -6.79 -9.54 20.58
CA GLY A 232 -7.65 -8.46 20.14
C GLY A 232 -7.63 -8.42 18.61
N SER A 233 -8.71 -8.06 17.90
CA SER A 233 -8.65 -7.68 16.48
C SER A 233 -7.44 -6.74 16.25
N PRO A 234 -6.77 -6.72 15.08
CA PRO A 234 -5.83 -5.63 14.77
C PRO A 234 -6.52 -4.26 14.78
N TYR A 235 -7.86 -4.24 14.75
CA TYR A 235 -8.69 -3.05 14.97
C TYR A 235 -9.16 -2.86 16.41
N ASP A 236 -8.90 -3.80 17.32
CA ASP A 236 -9.18 -3.62 18.73
C ASP A 236 -8.25 -2.53 19.25
N ASN A 237 -8.85 -1.51 19.86
CA ASN A 237 -8.18 -0.27 20.19
C ASN A 237 -7.61 0.48 18.97
N ALA A 238 -7.96 0.19 17.70
CA ALA A 238 -7.40 0.92 16.55
C ALA A 238 -7.67 2.42 16.61
N VAL A 239 -8.82 2.83 17.16
CA VAL A 239 -9.06 4.25 17.43
C VAL A 239 -8.05 4.78 18.45
N SER A 240 -7.81 4.06 19.55
CA SER A 240 -6.79 4.45 20.53
C SER A 240 -5.38 4.44 19.94
N PHE A 241 -5.04 3.44 19.12
CA PHE A 241 -3.76 3.35 18.43
C PHE A 241 -3.57 4.54 17.49
N PHE A 242 -4.58 4.87 16.69
CA PHE A 242 -4.54 6.05 15.84
C PHE A 242 -4.38 7.33 16.67
N LEU A 243 -5.19 7.53 17.71
CA LEU A 243 -5.14 8.73 18.54
C LEU A 243 -3.78 8.90 19.24
N THR A 244 -3.21 7.81 19.77
CA THR A 244 -1.87 7.83 20.36
C THR A 244 -0.80 8.09 19.31
N THR A 245 -0.82 7.34 18.20
CA THR A 245 0.15 7.51 17.11
C THR A 245 0.12 8.93 16.55
N ALA A 246 -1.06 9.49 16.31
CA ALA A 246 -1.20 10.84 15.81
C ALA A 246 -0.58 11.87 16.76
N ILE A 247 -0.77 11.73 18.08
CA ILE A 247 -0.14 12.61 19.07
C ILE A 247 1.37 12.45 19.05
N ASP A 248 1.88 11.22 19.03
CA ASP A 248 3.32 10.93 19.04
C ASP A 248 4.00 11.48 17.79
N GLU A 249 3.42 11.26 16.61
CA GLU A 249 3.93 11.78 15.34
C GLU A 249 3.89 13.31 15.28
N MET A 250 2.84 13.96 15.79
CA MET A 250 2.84 15.42 15.90
C MET A 250 3.89 15.92 16.92
N GLY A 251 4.16 15.14 17.98
CA GLY A 251 5.23 15.40 18.94
C GLY A 251 6.61 15.40 18.28
N LYS A 252 6.93 14.33 17.55
CA LYS A 252 8.17 14.22 16.75
C LYS A 252 8.29 15.35 15.73
N LEU A 253 7.20 15.65 15.03
CA LEU A 253 7.16 16.71 14.04
C LEU A 253 7.45 18.07 14.68
N ARG A 254 6.84 18.37 15.83
CA ARG A 254 7.11 19.59 16.62
C ARG A 254 8.58 19.70 17.01
N GLU A 255 9.20 18.61 17.48
CA GLU A 255 10.62 18.61 17.83
C GLU A 255 11.51 18.92 16.62
N ARG A 256 11.14 18.39 15.45
CA ARG A 256 11.88 18.63 14.21
C ARG A 256 11.73 20.04 13.66
N ILE A 257 10.51 20.59 13.66
CA ILE A 257 10.26 21.94 13.12
C ILE A 257 10.49 23.04 14.14
N GLY A 258 10.55 22.74 15.44
CA GLY A 258 10.88 23.70 16.49
C GLY A 258 9.80 24.77 16.71
N ASN A 259 10.13 26.03 16.40
CA ASN A 259 9.35 27.21 16.74
C ASN A 259 9.13 28.14 15.53
N GLU A 260 8.67 29.38 15.77
CA GLU A 260 8.38 30.34 14.71
C GLU A 260 9.55 30.59 13.74
N GLN A 261 10.80 30.39 14.19
CA GLN A 261 12.01 30.59 13.39
C GLN A 261 12.02 29.74 12.12
N TYR A 262 11.51 28.50 12.21
CA TYR A 262 11.47 27.56 11.09
C TYR A 262 10.60 28.06 9.93
N PHE A 263 9.56 28.82 10.24
CA PHE A 263 8.60 29.32 9.24
C PHE A 263 8.99 30.67 8.64
N LEU A 264 10.01 31.35 9.18
CA LEU A 264 10.28 32.75 8.80
C LEU A 264 10.64 32.89 7.33
N GLN A 265 11.35 31.92 6.74
CA GLN A 265 11.76 32.00 5.34
C GLN A 265 10.55 31.86 4.40
N ALA A 266 9.70 30.85 4.62
CA ALA A 266 8.42 30.71 3.90
C ALA A 266 7.54 31.97 4.07
N ALA A 267 7.40 32.47 5.29
CA ALA A 267 6.63 33.69 5.56
C ALA A 267 7.23 34.95 4.91
N ASN A 268 8.56 35.03 4.80
CA ASN A 268 9.24 36.13 4.10
C ASN A 268 8.98 36.08 2.60
N LEU A 269 9.03 34.90 1.97
CA LEU A 269 8.73 34.74 0.55
C LEU A 269 7.29 35.15 0.24
N ILE A 270 6.33 34.70 1.05
CA ILE A 270 4.92 35.09 0.90
C ILE A 270 4.75 36.61 1.01
N ALA A 271 5.32 37.24 2.04
CA ALA A 271 5.22 38.69 2.23
C ALA A 271 5.87 39.47 1.07
N GLN A 272 7.00 39.00 0.53
CA GLN A 272 7.66 39.60 -0.63
C GLN A 272 6.78 39.52 -1.88
N VAL A 273 6.17 38.36 -2.14
CA VAL A 273 5.23 38.19 -3.26
C VAL A 273 4.02 39.12 -3.12
N GLU A 274 3.39 39.17 -1.94
CA GLU A 274 2.25 40.06 -1.67
C GLU A 274 2.61 41.54 -1.88
N SER A 275 3.78 41.98 -1.39
CA SER A 275 4.25 43.38 -1.55
C SER A 275 4.43 43.82 -3.00
N ARG A 276 4.57 42.86 -3.93
CA ARG A 276 4.70 43.09 -5.37
C ARG A 276 3.36 42.91 -6.10
N GLY A 277 2.28 42.67 -5.38
CA GLY A 277 0.94 42.41 -5.92
C GLY A 277 0.75 40.99 -6.47
N GLY A 278 1.67 40.07 -6.18
CA GLY A 278 1.51 38.66 -6.54
C GLY A 278 0.52 37.96 -5.61
N ARG A 279 -0.10 36.90 -6.12
CA ARG A 279 -1.12 36.11 -5.42
C ARG A 279 -0.51 34.84 -4.83
N VAL A 280 -1.13 34.35 -3.75
CA VAL A 280 -0.78 33.07 -3.14
C VAL A 280 -1.81 32.02 -3.58
N HIS A 281 -1.33 30.89 -4.08
CA HIS A 281 -2.15 29.73 -4.42
C HIS A 281 -1.75 28.54 -3.56
N VAL A 282 -2.68 27.61 -3.32
CA VAL A 282 -2.41 26.36 -2.61
C VAL A 282 -2.94 25.20 -3.44
N THR A 283 -2.12 24.19 -3.67
CA THR A 283 -2.44 23.07 -4.56
C THR A 283 -1.96 21.72 -4.01
N GLY A 284 -2.70 20.67 -4.37
CA GLY A 284 -2.42 19.27 -4.07
C GLY A 284 -3.38 18.39 -4.89
N VAL A 285 -3.18 17.08 -4.85
CA VAL A 285 -4.06 16.08 -5.49
C VAL A 285 -4.44 14.98 -4.50
N GLY A 286 -5.65 14.42 -4.62
CA GLY A 286 -6.13 13.38 -3.72
C GLY A 286 -6.46 13.92 -2.32
N LYS A 287 -5.91 13.33 -1.25
CA LYS A 287 -6.17 13.80 0.12
C LYS A 287 -5.56 15.20 0.41
N PRO A 288 -4.33 15.52 -0.03
CA PRO A 288 -3.76 16.89 0.03
C PRO A 288 -4.58 17.98 -0.67
N GLU A 289 -5.48 17.63 -1.61
CA GLU A 289 -6.37 18.59 -2.26
C GLU A 289 -7.32 19.24 -1.23
N TYR A 290 -7.90 18.44 -0.34
CA TYR A 290 -8.77 18.93 0.72
C TYR A 290 -8.01 19.81 1.72
N VAL A 291 -6.76 19.45 2.02
CA VAL A 291 -5.86 20.29 2.84
C VAL A 291 -5.61 21.62 2.13
N SER A 292 -5.37 21.61 0.82
CA SER A 292 -5.16 22.82 0.03
C SER A 292 -6.37 23.76 0.07
N GLY A 293 -7.58 23.20 -0.04
CA GLY A 293 -8.83 23.93 0.14
C GLY A 293 -8.94 24.57 1.53
N TYR A 294 -8.70 23.79 2.59
CA TYR A 294 -8.71 24.30 3.96
C TYR A 294 -7.66 25.40 4.20
N ILE A 295 -6.41 25.19 3.77
CA ILE A 295 -5.31 26.12 4.01
C ILE A 295 -5.50 27.42 3.23
N SER A 296 -5.97 27.38 1.98
CA SER A 296 -6.28 28.60 1.23
C SER A 296 -7.36 29.45 1.93
N ALA A 297 -8.39 28.80 2.49
CA ALA A 297 -9.42 29.45 3.29
C ALA A 297 -8.88 30.00 4.62
N LEU A 298 -8.07 29.22 5.34
CA LEU A 298 -7.44 29.61 6.60
C LEU A 298 -6.59 30.86 6.40
N LEU A 299 -5.65 30.84 5.45
CA LEU A 299 -4.78 31.96 5.14
C LEU A 299 -5.58 33.23 4.82
N SER A 300 -6.62 33.11 3.98
CA SER A 300 -7.50 34.23 3.63
C SER A 300 -8.23 34.80 4.83
N SER A 301 -8.77 33.93 5.70
CA SER A 301 -9.45 34.32 6.93
C SER A 301 -8.53 34.97 7.98
N THR A 302 -7.21 34.74 7.86
CA THR A 302 -6.17 35.29 8.73
C THR A 302 -5.31 36.35 8.03
N GLY A 303 -5.84 36.99 6.99
CA GLY A 303 -5.27 38.20 6.38
C GLY A 303 -4.28 37.99 5.24
N THR A 304 -4.05 36.77 4.77
CA THR A 304 -3.22 36.45 3.59
C THR A 304 -4.12 35.94 2.46
N PRO A 305 -4.52 36.76 1.48
CA PRO A 305 -5.38 36.32 0.39
C PRO A 305 -4.75 35.15 -0.37
N ALA A 306 -5.41 33.98 -0.29
CA ALA A 306 -4.93 32.74 -0.88
C ALA A 306 -6.05 31.99 -1.61
N TYR A 307 -5.70 31.33 -2.71
CA TYR A 307 -6.66 30.69 -3.60
C TYR A 307 -6.34 29.20 -3.76
N PHE A 308 -7.38 28.36 -3.74
CA PHE A 308 -7.22 26.96 -4.08
C PHE A 308 -7.00 26.81 -5.60
N LEU A 309 -5.98 26.03 -5.97
CA LEU A 309 -5.66 25.68 -7.34
C LEU A 309 -5.70 24.16 -7.49
N HIS A 310 -6.60 23.63 -8.31
CA HIS A 310 -6.74 22.20 -8.49
C HIS A 310 -5.52 21.61 -9.22
N GLY A 311 -4.83 20.65 -8.59
CA GLY A 311 -3.56 20.12 -9.07
C GLY A 311 -3.64 19.46 -10.45
N THR A 312 -4.57 18.53 -10.65
CA THR A 312 -4.72 17.80 -11.93
C THR A 312 -5.13 18.72 -13.09
N GLU A 313 -6.02 19.67 -12.87
CA GLU A 313 -6.48 20.60 -13.92
C GLU A 313 -5.38 21.59 -14.37
N CYS A 314 -4.29 21.76 -13.61
CA CYS A 314 -3.22 22.66 -13.99
C CYS A 314 -2.60 22.30 -15.33
N VAL A 315 -2.36 21.00 -15.57
CA VAL A 315 -1.83 20.49 -16.84
C VAL A 315 -2.87 20.50 -17.97
N HIS A 316 -4.13 20.74 -17.64
CA HIS A 316 -5.25 20.89 -18.57
C HIS A 316 -5.71 22.34 -18.76
N GLY A 317 -4.89 23.31 -18.36
CA GLY A 317 -5.09 24.74 -18.64
C GLY A 317 -5.26 25.62 -17.39
N SER A 318 -5.57 25.04 -16.22
CA SER A 318 -5.71 25.83 -14.99
C SER A 318 -4.41 26.45 -14.50
N ALA A 319 -3.24 26.02 -15.01
CA ALA A 319 -1.98 26.71 -14.74
C ALA A 319 -2.02 28.18 -15.21
N GLY A 320 -2.88 28.52 -16.18
CA GLY A 320 -3.10 29.91 -16.63
C GLY A 320 -3.73 30.83 -15.58
N GLN A 321 -4.23 30.29 -14.45
CA GLN A 321 -4.66 31.09 -13.31
C GLN A 321 -3.48 31.71 -12.56
N VAL A 322 -2.27 31.16 -12.71
CA VAL A 322 -1.04 31.58 -12.03
C VAL A 322 -0.24 32.50 -12.95
N ALA A 323 0.00 33.72 -12.49
CA ALA A 323 0.75 34.75 -13.21
C ALA A 323 2.23 34.76 -12.80
N PRO A 324 3.14 35.30 -13.64
CA PRO A 324 4.54 35.46 -13.25
C PRO A 324 4.70 36.24 -11.96
N GLY A 325 5.45 35.69 -11.01
CA GLY A 325 5.67 36.27 -9.68
C GLY A 325 4.61 35.90 -8.63
N ASP A 326 3.56 35.17 -8.98
CA ASP A 326 2.69 34.53 -7.99
C ASP A 326 3.45 33.43 -7.23
N LEU A 327 2.97 33.09 -6.03
CA LEU A 327 3.50 32.00 -5.21
C LEU A 327 2.51 30.85 -5.17
N VAL A 328 3.01 29.62 -5.25
CA VAL A 328 2.21 28.40 -5.08
C VAL A 328 2.78 27.54 -3.96
N ILE A 329 1.95 27.28 -2.94
CA ILE A 329 2.21 26.26 -1.91
C ILE A 329 1.73 24.92 -2.48
N VAL A 330 2.65 23.97 -2.60
CA VAL A 330 2.42 22.66 -3.24
C VAL A 330 2.51 21.58 -2.20
N ILE A 331 1.44 20.82 -2.01
CA ILE A 331 1.35 19.75 -1.01
C ILE A 331 1.39 18.38 -1.69
N SER A 332 2.39 17.56 -1.33
CA SER A 332 2.51 16.16 -1.75
C SER A 332 3.31 15.37 -0.72
N ASN A 333 2.64 14.48 0.02
CA ASN A 333 3.28 13.69 1.08
C ASN A 333 4.54 12.94 0.60
N SER A 334 4.49 12.26 -0.56
CA SER A 334 5.68 11.58 -1.11
C SER A 334 6.67 12.54 -1.77
N GLY A 335 6.20 13.66 -2.30
CA GLY A 335 6.97 14.58 -3.14
C GLY A 335 7.29 14.01 -4.53
N GLU A 336 6.76 12.83 -4.86
CA GLU A 336 7.07 12.07 -6.09
C GLU A 336 5.87 11.88 -7.01
N THR A 337 4.67 12.33 -6.61
CA THR A 337 3.41 12.17 -7.37
C THR A 337 3.53 12.73 -8.80
N ALA A 338 3.29 11.89 -9.81
CA ALA A 338 3.55 12.23 -11.22
C ALA A 338 2.73 13.43 -11.72
N GLU A 339 1.46 13.52 -11.32
CA GLU A 339 0.58 14.65 -11.60
C GLU A 339 1.14 15.93 -10.98
N MET A 340 1.61 15.86 -9.72
CA MET A 340 2.21 17.02 -9.06
C MET A 340 3.53 17.44 -9.69
N LYS A 341 4.38 16.51 -10.15
CA LYS A 341 5.60 16.86 -10.89
C LYS A 341 5.29 17.65 -12.15
N SER A 342 4.28 17.21 -12.89
CA SER A 342 3.82 17.87 -14.11
C SER A 342 3.24 19.25 -13.81
N THR A 343 2.43 19.37 -12.77
CA THR A 343 1.86 20.63 -12.29
C THR A 343 2.92 21.62 -11.85
N VAL A 344 3.85 21.23 -10.98
CA VAL A 344 4.97 22.08 -10.54
C VAL A 344 5.80 22.56 -11.72
N THR A 345 6.08 21.67 -12.68
CA THR A 345 6.83 22.05 -13.90
C THR A 345 6.09 23.11 -14.71
N ALA A 346 4.77 22.98 -14.88
CA ALA A 346 3.96 23.97 -15.58
C ALA A 346 3.91 25.32 -14.82
N LEU A 347 3.76 25.29 -13.51
CA LEU A 347 3.72 26.48 -12.67
C LEU A 347 5.04 27.25 -12.66
N LYS A 348 6.18 26.54 -12.56
CA LYS A 348 7.51 27.16 -12.66
C LYS A 348 7.74 27.79 -14.03
N ARG A 349 7.26 27.17 -15.12
CA ARG A 349 7.31 27.76 -16.47
C ARG A 349 6.53 29.09 -16.56
N ASN A 350 5.46 29.24 -15.79
CA ASN A 350 4.71 30.49 -15.68
C ASN A 350 5.41 31.54 -14.79
N GLY A 351 6.56 31.22 -14.19
CA GLY A 351 7.31 32.11 -13.31
C GLY A 351 6.79 32.14 -11.88
N ALA A 352 6.15 31.07 -11.43
CA ALA A 352 5.70 30.94 -10.05
C ALA A 352 6.86 30.64 -9.09
N VAL A 353 6.81 31.22 -7.89
CA VAL A 353 7.64 30.83 -6.74
C VAL A 353 6.97 29.63 -6.08
N ILE A 354 7.74 28.59 -5.75
CA ILE A 354 7.21 27.33 -5.21
C ILE A 354 7.63 27.14 -3.76
N ILE A 355 6.65 26.96 -2.87
CA ILE A 355 6.88 26.41 -1.53
C ILE A 355 6.39 24.96 -1.53
N GLY A 356 7.29 24.00 -1.33
CA GLY A 356 6.96 22.58 -1.29
C GLY A 356 6.67 22.11 0.14
N VAL A 357 5.63 21.31 0.31
CA VAL A 357 5.25 20.66 1.57
C VAL A 357 5.23 19.16 1.34
N SER A 358 6.14 18.43 2.01
CA SER A 358 6.29 16.98 1.84
C SER A 358 6.83 16.29 3.07
N GLY A 359 6.56 14.99 3.19
CA GLY A 359 7.16 14.14 4.22
C GLY A 359 8.55 13.61 3.87
N LYS A 360 9.06 13.87 2.66
CA LYS A 360 10.37 13.39 2.20
C LYS A 360 11.28 14.57 1.84
N PRO A 361 12.31 14.89 2.65
CA PRO A 361 13.17 16.06 2.44
C PRO A 361 14.06 15.94 1.20
N ASP A 362 14.34 14.72 0.74
CA ASP A 362 15.17 14.46 -0.45
C ASP A 362 14.33 14.28 -1.73
N SER A 363 13.00 14.48 -1.64
CA SER A 363 12.08 14.28 -2.76
C SER A 363 12.30 15.26 -3.91
N TRP A 364 11.82 14.88 -5.09
CA TRP A 364 11.77 15.75 -6.26
C TRP A 364 11.09 17.09 -5.95
N LEU A 365 9.96 17.09 -5.22
CA LEU A 365 9.28 18.33 -4.86
C LEU A 365 10.18 19.22 -3.99
N ALA A 366 10.87 18.67 -2.99
CA ALA A 366 11.78 19.43 -2.15
C ALA A 366 12.89 20.09 -2.98
N GLN A 367 13.46 19.36 -3.94
CA GLN A 367 14.50 19.87 -4.84
C GLN A 367 14.00 20.94 -5.83
N GLN A 368 12.72 20.92 -6.16
CA GLN A 368 12.11 21.88 -7.08
C GLN A 368 11.53 23.12 -6.41
N SER A 369 11.51 23.16 -5.08
CA SER A 369 10.92 24.26 -4.32
C SER A 369 11.94 25.35 -4.03
N ASP A 370 11.50 26.61 -4.04
CA ASP A 370 12.30 27.76 -3.59
C ASP A 370 12.41 27.79 -2.05
N GLU A 371 11.43 27.21 -1.37
CA GLU A 371 11.45 26.93 0.08
C GLU A 371 10.73 25.61 0.36
N PHE A 372 11.21 24.86 1.35
CA PHE A 372 10.66 23.55 1.70
C PHE A 372 10.18 23.49 3.15
N LEU A 373 8.97 23.00 3.34
CA LEU A 373 8.39 22.71 4.65
C LEU A 373 8.21 21.20 4.81
N TYR A 374 8.97 20.62 5.73
CA TYR A 374 8.81 19.22 6.12
C TYR A 374 7.48 18.98 6.85
N ALA A 375 6.72 18.00 6.38
CA ALA A 375 5.45 17.54 6.95
C ALA A 375 5.36 16.00 6.88
N GLY A 376 6.35 15.31 7.45
CA GLY A 376 6.43 13.84 7.40
C GLY A 376 6.13 13.18 8.72
N VAL A 377 5.56 11.97 8.62
CA VAL A 377 5.30 11.04 9.73
C VAL A 377 5.93 9.69 9.42
N ASP A 378 6.29 8.95 10.45
CA ASP A 378 6.80 7.58 10.35
C ASP A 378 5.64 6.56 10.29
N CYS A 379 4.49 6.89 10.89
CA CYS A 379 3.33 6.02 11.00
C CYS A 379 2.00 6.77 10.83
N GLU A 380 1.11 6.24 9.99
CA GLU A 380 -0.24 6.72 9.70
C GLU A 380 -1.28 6.34 10.78
N GLY A 381 -0.91 5.46 11.72
CA GLY A 381 -1.79 5.07 12.83
C GLY A 381 -2.90 4.09 12.42
N SER A 382 -2.65 3.24 11.43
CA SER A 382 -3.49 2.07 11.13
C SER A 382 -2.65 0.79 11.05
N PRO A 383 -3.27 -0.39 11.19
CA PRO A 383 -2.57 -1.67 11.00
C PRO A 383 -1.93 -1.81 9.61
N LEU A 384 -2.52 -1.16 8.59
CA LEU A 384 -2.03 -1.21 7.20
C LEU A 384 -0.98 -0.13 6.91
N ASN A 385 -1.00 0.98 7.66
CA ASN A 385 -0.09 2.11 7.53
C ASN A 385 0.00 2.74 6.12
N PHE A 386 -1.00 2.50 5.25
CA PHE A 386 -1.02 2.99 3.87
C PHE A 386 -1.94 4.20 3.68
N GLU A 387 -3.02 4.29 4.44
CA GLU A 387 -4.03 5.30 4.20
C GLU A 387 -3.64 6.62 4.88
N PRO A 388 -3.52 7.73 4.14
CA PRO A 388 -3.11 9.01 4.69
C PRO A 388 -4.05 9.46 5.82
N ARG A 389 -3.53 9.55 7.04
CA ARG A 389 -4.23 10.06 8.23
C ARG A 389 -3.32 10.98 9.03
N ALA A 390 -2.25 10.44 9.60
CA ALA A 390 -1.29 11.23 10.38
C ALA A 390 -0.48 12.18 9.46
N SER A 391 -0.18 11.76 8.23
CA SER A 391 0.43 12.66 7.23
C SER A 391 -0.45 13.86 6.88
N ILE A 392 -1.77 13.65 6.74
CA ILE A 392 -2.72 14.76 6.52
C ILE A 392 -2.76 15.71 7.72
N LEU A 393 -2.71 15.17 8.94
CA LEU A 393 -2.60 15.99 10.14
C LEU A 393 -1.28 16.77 10.17
N ALA A 394 -0.16 16.17 9.75
CA ALA A 394 1.13 16.84 9.67
C ALA A 394 1.13 18.00 8.68
N GLU A 395 0.55 17.80 7.48
CA GLU A 395 0.40 18.85 6.46
C GLU A 395 -0.40 20.04 7.02
N ILE A 396 -1.53 19.77 7.68
CA ILE A 396 -2.35 20.79 8.35
C ILE A 396 -1.57 21.47 9.47
N TYR A 397 -0.88 20.70 10.32
CA TYR A 397 -0.15 21.20 11.49
C TYR A 397 0.93 22.21 11.09
N VAL A 398 1.72 21.86 10.08
CA VAL A 398 2.81 22.71 9.55
C VAL A 398 2.25 23.97 8.91
N LEU A 399 1.22 23.85 8.07
CA LEU A 399 0.66 25.01 7.35
C LEU A 399 -0.19 25.92 8.24
N ALA A 400 -0.85 25.38 9.26
CA ALA A 400 -1.47 26.19 10.31
C ALA A 400 -0.41 26.90 11.18
N GLY A 401 0.75 26.27 11.43
CA GLY A 401 1.89 26.94 12.06
C GLY A 401 2.38 28.14 11.24
N LEU A 402 2.53 27.97 9.92
CA LEU A 402 2.86 29.05 9.01
C LEU A 402 1.80 30.18 9.04
N SER A 403 0.51 29.83 9.08
CA SER A 403 -0.56 30.84 9.14
C SER A 403 -0.50 31.69 10.41
N VAL A 404 -0.11 31.11 11.56
CA VAL A 404 0.09 31.86 12.81
C VAL A 404 1.18 32.93 12.65
N VAL A 405 2.31 32.57 12.03
CA VAL A 405 3.41 33.52 11.78
C VAL A 405 2.97 34.63 10.83
N LEU A 406 2.26 34.30 9.75
CA LEU A 406 1.72 35.28 8.80
C LEU A 406 0.70 36.21 9.46
N GLN A 407 -0.23 35.67 10.24
CA GLN A 407 -1.25 36.43 10.96
C GLN A 407 -0.62 37.40 11.96
N ALA A 408 0.38 36.94 12.73
CA ALA A 408 1.10 37.76 13.70
C ALA A 408 1.82 38.94 13.03
N ARG A 409 2.49 38.69 11.88
CA ARG A 409 3.16 39.74 11.10
C ARG A 409 2.20 40.80 10.56
N LYS A 410 0.99 40.39 10.17
CA LYS A 410 -0.05 41.30 9.69
C LYS A 410 -0.76 42.05 10.81
N GLY A 411 -0.56 41.64 12.07
CA GLY A 411 -1.21 42.25 13.22
C GLY A 411 -2.75 42.18 13.13
N VAL A 412 -3.29 41.09 12.56
CA VAL A 412 -4.72 40.96 12.26
C VAL A 412 -5.53 41.22 13.52
N THR A 413 -6.36 42.26 13.47
CA THR A 413 -7.23 42.61 14.58
C THR A 413 -8.52 41.82 14.52
N ARG A 414 -9.25 41.83 15.65
CA ARG A 414 -10.60 41.29 15.69
C ARG A 414 -11.54 41.98 14.69
N ALA A 415 -11.35 43.28 14.46
CA ALA A 415 -12.17 44.04 13.52
C ALA A 415 -11.95 43.54 12.09
N ASP A 416 -10.69 43.31 11.70
CA ASP A 416 -10.33 42.74 10.40
C ASP A 416 -10.95 41.35 10.23
N TYR A 417 -10.78 40.49 11.24
CA TYR A 417 -11.36 39.14 11.22
C TYR A 417 -12.89 39.18 11.10
N ASN A 418 -13.57 40.04 11.86
CA ASN A 418 -15.03 40.18 11.78
C ASN A 418 -15.49 40.70 10.40
N ALA A 419 -14.72 41.60 9.77
CA ALA A 419 -15.04 42.12 8.44
C ALA A 419 -15.06 41.02 7.37
N TRP A 420 -14.22 39.99 7.52
CA TRP A 420 -14.18 38.83 6.63
C TRP A 420 -15.20 37.73 6.97
N HIS A 421 -15.92 37.83 8.10
CA HIS A 421 -16.88 36.82 8.58
C HIS A 421 -18.27 37.40 8.90
N PRO A 422 -18.97 38.02 7.92
CA PRO A 422 -20.22 38.75 8.16
C PRO A 422 -21.42 37.87 8.60
N GLY A 423 -21.40 36.57 8.31
CA GLY A 423 -22.52 35.65 8.58
C GLY A 423 -22.38 34.74 9.80
N GLY A 424 -21.21 34.71 10.46
CA GLY A 424 -20.89 33.73 11.51
C GLY A 424 -21.27 34.18 12.93
N SER A 425 -21.57 33.23 13.81
CA SER A 425 -21.72 33.45 15.26
C SER A 425 -20.45 34.04 15.90
N ILE A 426 -19.29 33.78 15.31
CA ILE A 426 -17.98 34.32 15.73
C ILE A 426 -17.91 35.85 15.58
N GLY A 427 -18.55 36.42 14.56
CA GLY A 427 -18.66 37.86 14.36
C GLY A 427 -19.50 38.58 15.43
N LYS A 428 -20.30 37.84 16.22
CA LYS A 428 -21.19 38.37 17.27
C LYS A 428 -20.60 38.30 18.69
N ALA A 429 -19.43 37.69 18.90
CA ALA A 429 -18.92 37.38 20.23
C ALA A 429 -18.30 38.59 20.96
N THR A 430 -19.04 39.65 21.28
CA THR A 430 -18.57 40.75 22.15
C THR A 430 -18.16 40.25 23.55
N SER A 431 -16.85 40.14 23.82
CA SER A 431 -16.17 40.30 25.13
C SER A 431 -14.66 40.00 25.02
N GLU A 432 -13.90 40.57 25.95
CA GLU A 432 -12.43 40.76 25.98
C GLU A 432 -11.59 39.49 25.72
N LEU A 433 -10.46 39.67 25.01
CA LEU A 433 -9.44 38.63 24.81
C LEU A 433 -8.74 38.32 26.14
N LYS A 434 -8.74 37.05 26.56
CA LYS A 434 -7.73 36.58 27.53
C LYS A 434 -6.38 36.49 26.81
N PRO A 435 -5.28 37.03 27.37
CA PRO A 435 -3.95 36.81 26.81
C PRO A 435 -3.64 35.31 26.76
N LEU A 436 -2.86 34.90 25.76
CA LEU A 436 -2.36 33.53 25.62
C LEU A 436 -1.66 33.11 26.92
N PRO A 437 -1.92 31.90 27.46
CA PRO A 437 -1.24 31.43 28.65
C PRO A 437 0.26 31.32 28.36
N SER A 438 1.08 32.08 29.09
CA SER A 438 2.53 31.90 29.11
C SER A 438 2.85 30.58 29.80
N LYS A 439 3.20 29.55 29.02
CA LYS A 439 3.87 28.38 29.60
C LYS A 439 5.34 28.74 29.79
N GLY A 440 5.69 29.00 31.05
CA GLY A 440 7.07 29.21 31.48
C GLY A 440 7.94 28.01 31.14
N GLY A 441 9.17 28.29 30.73
CA GLY A 441 10.21 27.29 30.59
C GLY A 441 10.55 26.69 31.96
N SER A 442 10.70 25.38 31.96
CA SER A 442 11.49 24.61 32.92
C SER A 442 12.00 23.38 32.22
#